data_AF-A0A845WSR2-F1
#
_entry.id   AF-A0A845WSR2-F1
#
_cell.length_a   1.000
_cell.length_b   1.000
_cell.length_c   1.000
_cell.angle_alpha   90.00
_cell.angle_beta   90.00
_cell.angle_gamma   90.00
#
_symmetry.space_group_name_H-M   'P 1'
#
loop_
_entity.id
_entity.type
_entity.pdbx_description
1 polymer ?
#
loop_
_entity_poly.entity_id
_entity_poly.type
_entity_poly.pdbx_seq_one_letter_code
_entity_poly.pdbx_strand_id
1 'polypeptide(L)'
;VYNDLLYVFHQGRGDSGWLWYNVFDGNEWAGDKEVRATGLTDDPDALVYNGQVYVFHEGRGDNGWLWCNVFDGNEWAGDHKIHKTGITAGPSAVVYNDQIYLLHQGREDSGWMWCNVFNGSEWVGDEEVPNTGISEGPGAVIY
;
A
#
# COMPACT_ATOMS: atom_id res chain seq x y z
N VAL A 1 -3.65 10.79 7.12
CA VAL A 1 -4.28 12.14 7.06
C VAL A 1 -3.67 12.89 5.90
N TYR A 2 -4.49 13.51 5.06
CA TYR A 2 -4.07 14.25 3.87
C TYR A 2 -4.96 15.48 3.72
N ASN A 3 -4.37 16.67 3.57
CA ASN A 3 -5.09 17.95 3.51
C ASN A 3 -6.14 18.10 4.63
N ASP A 4 -5.73 17.84 5.88
CA ASP A 4 -6.58 17.89 7.09
C ASP A 4 -7.78 16.92 7.11
N LEU A 5 -7.86 15.99 6.15
CA LEU A 5 -8.88 14.95 6.09
C LEU A 5 -8.28 13.58 6.45
N LEU A 6 -9.06 12.76 7.16
CA LEU A 6 -8.70 11.36 7.40
C LEU A 6 -9.24 10.51 6.25
N TYR A 7 -8.32 9.92 5.49
CA TYR A 7 -8.63 8.92 4.47
C TYR A 7 -8.47 7.52 5.06
N VAL A 8 -9.41 6.63 4.76
CA VAL A 8 -9.34 5.20 5.08
C VAL A 8 -9.47 4.42 3.78
N PHE A 9 -8.54 3.51 3.54
CA PHE A 9 -8.50 2.63 2.37
C PHE A 9 -8.84 1.21 2.80
N HIS A 10 -9.63 0.50 2.00
CA HIS A 10 -10.09 -0.84 2.35
C HIS A 10 -10.55 -1.61 1.12
N GLN A 11 -10.61 -2.93 1.25
CA GLN A 11 -11.30 -3.78 0.29
C GLN A 11 -12.81 -3.51 0.31
N GLY A 12 -13.43 -3.56 -0.87
CA GLY A 12 -14.88 -3.41 -0.99
C GLY A 12 -15.68 -4.56 -0.37
N ARG A 13 -16.90 -4.27 0.07
CA ARG A 13 -17.79 -5.22 0.76
C ARG A 13 -17.94 -6.56 0.02
N GLY A 14 -17.82 -7.65 0.76
CA GLY A 14 -18.05 -9.01 0.25
C GLY A 14 -16.95 -9.47 -0.70
N ASP A 15 -15.70 -9.08 -0.41
CA ASP A 15 -14.50 -9.46 -1.16
C ASP A 15 -14.62 -9.16 -2.65
N SER A 16 -15.05 -7.93 -2.95
CA SER A 16 -15.24 -7.49 -4.34
C SER A 16 -13.93 -7.49 -5.17
N GLY A 17 -12.79 -7.47 -4.47
CA GLY A 17 -11.44 -7.38 -5.04
C GLY A 17 -11.14 -6.00 -5.63
N TRP A 18 -11.86 -4.96 -5.20
CA TRP A 18 -11.67 -3.58 -5.61
C TRP A 18 -11.30 -2.71 -4.42
N LEU A 19 -10.43 -1.72 -4.67
CA LEU A 19 -10.00 -0.76 -3.66
C LEU A 19 -11.07 0.32 -3.47
N TRP A 20 -11.44 0.57 -2.23
CA TRP A 20 -12.37 1.61 -1.82
C TRP A 20 -11.71 2.53 -0.82
N TYR A 21 -12.24 3.74 -0.71
CA TYR A 21 -11.88 4.67 0.34
C TYR A 21 -13.07 5.46 0.86
N ASN A 22 -12.95 5.90 2.10
CA ASN A 22 -13.87 6.85 2.73
C ASN A 22 -13.06 7.98 3.35
N VAL A 23 -13.69 9.14 3.50
CA VAL A 23 -13.03 10.38 3.94
C VAL A 23 -13.82 10.96 5.09
N PHE A 24 -13.13 11.25 6.19
CA PHE A 24 -13.67 11.93 7.35
C PHE A 24 -13.08 13.33 7.47
N ASP A 25 -13.94 14.33 7.63
CA ASP A 25 -13.58 15.75 7.66
C ASP A 25 -13.41 16.34 9.07
N GLY A 26 -13.50 15.51 10.10
CA GLY A 26 -13.55 15.92 11.50
C GLY A 26 -14.96 15.92 12.10
N ASN A 27 -16.00 15.86 11.27
CA ASN A 27 -17.40 15.84 11.70
C ASN A 27 -18.17 14.65 11.11
N GLU A 28 -18.04 14.38 9.81
CA GLU A 28 -18.80 13.35 9.11
C GLU A 28 -17.96 12.56 8.11
N TRP A 29 -18.44 11.35 7.79
CA TRP A 29 -17.89 10.51 6.74
C TRP A 29 -18.59 10.80 5.42
N ALA A 30 -17.81 11.04 4.37
CA ALA A 30 -18.32 11.38 3.03
C ALA A 30 -19.02 10.20 2.32
N GLY A 31 -18.83 8.98 2.81
CA GLY A 31 -19.32 7.75 2.19
C GLY A 31 -18.29 7.11 1.26
N ASP A 32 -18.45 5.80 1.06
CA ASP A 32 -17.50 4.96 0.32
C ASP A 32 -17.42 5.33 -1.16
N LYS A 33 -16.19 5.42 -1.66
CA LYS A 33 -15.84 5.71 -3.06
C LYS A 33 -14.89 4.64 -3.58
N GLU A 34 -15.21 4.07 -4.75
CA GLU A 34 -14.33 3.13 -5.43
C GLU A 34 -13.13 3.88 -6.04
N VAL A 35 -11.92 3.36 -5.84
CA VAL A 35 -10.76 3.73 -6.65
C VAL A 35 -10.84 2.96 -7.95
N ARG A 36 -11.40 3.60 -8.98
CA ARG A 36 -11.72 2.95 -10.25
C ARG A 36 -10.53 2.19 -10.83
N ALA A 37 -10.81 0.98 -11.31
CA ALA A 37 -9.84 0.12 -11.97
C ALA A 37 -8.58 -0.21 -11.12
N THR A 38 -8.70 -0.14 -9.79
CA THR A 38 -7.63 -0.53 -8.86
C THR A 38 -8.09 -1.75 -8.08
N GLY A 39 -7.47 -2.88 -8.40
CA GLY A 39 -7.88 -4.18 -7.86
C GLY A 39 -6.88 -4.67 -6.84
N LEU A 40 -7.36 -5.16 -5.71
CA LEU A 40 -6.53 -5.71 -4.66
C LEU A 40 -6.95 -7.10 -4.21
N THR A 41 -5.98 -7.78 -3.61
CA THR A 41 -6.18 -8.84 -2.62
C THR A 41 -5.67 -8.29 -1.27
N ASP A 42 -6.28 -8.74 -0.17
CA ASP A 42 -5.93 -8.38 1.21
C ASP A 42 -6.01 -6.89 1.56
N ASP A 43 -5.46 -6.54 2.72
CA ASP A 43 -5.47 -5.20 3.28
C ASP A 43 -4.47 -4.29 2.54
N PRO A 44 -4.91 -3.09 2.10
CA PRO A 44 -4.00 -2.08 1.57
C PRO A 44 -3.28 -1.33 2.70
N ASP A 45 -2.16 -0.70 2.37
CA ASP A 45 -1.49 0.29 3.20
C ASP A 45 -1.40 1.63 2.47
N ALA A 46 -1.40 2.74 3.20
CA ALA A 46 -1.36 4.06 2.60
C ALA A 46 -0.55 5.08 3.41
N LEU A 47 0.20 5.92 2.71
CA LEU A 47 0.98 7.01 3.29
C LEU A 47 0.94 8.27 2.43
N VAL A 48 1.37 9.38 3.02
CA VAL A 48 1.57 10.65 2.30
C VAL A 48 3.06 10.83 2.04
N TYR A 49 3.43 11.05 0.79
CA TYR A 49 4.79 11.34 0.36
C TYR A 49 4.76 12.41 -0.73
N ASN A 50 5.59 13.46 -0.58
CA ASN A 50 5.65 14.60 -1.52
C ASN A 50 4.28 15.22 -1.88
N GLY A 51 3.36 15.31 -0.90
CA GLY A 51 2.05 15.91 -1.10
C GLY A 51 1.06 15.04 -1.90
N GLN A 52 1.36 13.77 -2.08
CA GLN A 52 0.49 12.79 -2.74
C GLN A 52 0.21 11.62 -1.79
N VAL A 53 -0.94 10.97 -1.95
CA VAL A 53 -1.28 9.73 -1.23
C VAL A 53 -0.85 8.55 -2.08
N TYR A 54 0.00 7.70 -1.53
CA TYR A 54 0.37 6.42 -2.12
C TYR A 54 -0.43 5.33 -1.44
N VAL A 55 -1.09 4.46 -2.21
CA VAL A 55 -1.77 3.27 -1.69
C VAL A 55 -1.09 2.04 -2.26
N PHE A 56 -0.63 1.16 -1.39
CA PHE A 56 0.07 -0.07 -1.70
C PHE A 56 -0.82 -1.26 -1.37
N HIS A 57 -0.80 -2.29 -2.21
CA HIS A 57 -1.62 -3.47 -2.02
C HIS A 57 -1.07 -4.66 -2.81
N GLU A 58 -1.47 -5.88 -2.43
CA GLU A 58 -1.35 -7.00 -3.35
C GLU A 58 -2.33 -6.79 -4.51
N GLY A 59 -1.93 -7.13 -5.74
CA GLY A 59 -2.82 -7.03 -6.88
C GLY A 59 -3.92 -8.11 -6.87
N ARG A 60 -5.07 -7.76 -7.42
CA ARG A 60 -6.28 -8.61 -7.48
C ARG A 60 -6.02 -10.06 -7.88
N GLY A 61 -6.72 -10.97 -7.19
CA GLY A 61 -6.75 -12.40 -7.51
C GLY A 61 -5.49 -13.12 -7.05
N ASP A 62 -4.92 -12.66 -5.95
CA ASP A 62 -3.80 -13.27 -5.23
C ASP A 62 -2.60 -13.44 -6.18
N ASN A 63 -2.34 -12.39 -6.98
CA ASN A 63 -1.39 -12.51 -8.08
C ASN A 63 0.07 -12.54 -7.59
N GLY A 64 0.29 -12.30 -6.30
CA GLY A 64 1.57 -12.38 -5.62
C GLY A 64 2.51 -11.24 -5.96
N TRP A 65 1.99 -10.09 -6.38
CA TRP A 65 2.76 -8.91 -6.73
C TRP A 65 2.24 -7.68 -6.02
N LEU A 66 3.17 -6.81 -5.68
CA LEU A 66 2.86 -5.50 -5.12
C LEU A 66 2.46 -4.52 -6.22
N TRP A 67 1.40 -3.76 -5.95
CA TRP A 67 0.87 -2.71 -6.80
C TRP A 67 0.74 -1.41 -6.01
N CYS A 68 0.65 -0.31 -6.76
CA CYS A 68 0.46 1.01 -6.20
C CYS A 68 -0.48 1.84 -7.08
N ASN A 69 -1.32 2.64 -6.43
CA ASN A 69 -2.00 3.77 -7.07
C ASN A 69 -1.74 5.05 -6.26
N VAL A 70 -1.59 6.17 -6.96
CA VAL A 70 -1.19 7.45 -6.38
C VAL A 70 -2.29 8.47 -6.63
N PHE A 71 -2.70 9.17 -5.57
CA PHE A 71 -3.66 10.27 -5.62
C PHE A 71 -2.94 11.60 -5.38
N ASP A 72 -3.07 12.53 -6.32
CA ASP A 72 -2.39 13.84 -6.27
C ASP A 72 -3.20 14.95 -5.57
N GLY A 73 -4.37 14.60 -5.03
CA GLY A 73 -5.34 15.54 -4.46
C GLY A 73 -6.53 15.84 -5.37
N ASN A 74 -6.42 15.52 -6.66
CA ASN A 74 -7.47 15.72 -7.66
C ASN A 74 -7.82 14.41 -8.38
N GLU A 75 -6.82 13.66 -8.83
CA GLU A 75 -6.98 12.45 -9.64
C GLU A 75 -6.08 11.30 -9.20
N TRP A 76 -6.50 10.09 -9.57
CA TRP A 76 -5.72 8.88 -9.40
C TRP A 76 -4.88 8.63 -10.65
N ALA A 77 -3.59 8.42 -10.47
CA ALA A 77 -2.64 8.18 -11.57
C ALA A 77 -2.91 6.86 -12.32
N GLY A 78 -3.58 5.91 -11.67
CA GLY A 78 -3.84 4.57 -12.18
C GLY A 78 -2.97 3.52 -11.50
N ASP A 79 -3.49 2.30 -11.50
CA ASP A 79 -2.88 1.16 -10.82
C ASP A 79 -1.66 0.66 -11.59
N HIS A 80 -0.50 0.57 -10.92
CA HIS A 80 0.75 0.13 -11.52
C HIS A 80 1.50 -0.87 -10.64
N LYS A 81 2.00 -1.91 -11.30
CA LYS A 81 2.80 -2.94 -10.65
C LYS A 81 4.17 -2.39 -10.25
N ILE A 82 4.57 -2.64 -9.00
CA ILE A 82 5.93 -2.39 -8.53
C ILE A 82 6.81 -3.55 -9.00
N HIS A 83 7.83 -3.21 -9.79
CA HIS A 83 8.65 -4.22 -10.45
C HIS A 83 9.47 -4.99 -9.42
N LYS A 84 9.54 -6.31 -9.61
CA LYS A 84 10.35 -7.25 -8.82
C LYS A 84 9.99 -7.34 -7.33
N THR A 85 8.79 -6.89 -6.94
CA THR A 85 8.33 -6.98 -5.55
C THR A 85 7.16 -7.94 -5.41
N GLY A 86 7.47 -9.12 -4.86
CA GLY A 86 6.51 -10.20 -4.64
C GLY A 86 6.00 -10.21 -3.20
N ILE A 87 4.69 -10.40 -3.04
CA ILE A 87 4.02 -10.29 -1.74
C ILE A 87 2.95 -11.38 -1.58
N THR A 88 2.57 -11.72 -0.35
CA THR A 88 1.51 -12.69 0.00
C THR A 88 0.56 -12.23 1.12
N ALA A 89 0.73 -11.01 1.63
CA ALA A 89 -0.11 -10.43 2.67
C ALA A 89 -0.08 -8.90 2.54
N GLY A 90 -0.95 -8.16 3.25
CA GLY A 90 -0.95 -6.70 3.22
C GLY A 90 0.44 -6.07 3.47
N PRO A 91 0.90 -5.11 2.66
CA PRO A 91 2.19 -4.44 2.87
C PRO A 91 2.13 -3.45 4.05
N SER A 92 3.28 -2.89 4.44
CA SER A 92 3.33 -1.72 5.31
C SER A 92 4.46 -0.78 4.88
N ALA A 93 4.14 0.49 4.70
CA ALA A 93 5.07 1.48 4.20
C ALA A 93 5.22 2.66 5.18
N VAL A 94 6.44 3.18 5.25
CA VAL A 94 6.79 4.38 6.03
C VAL A 94 7.74 5.27 5.27
N VAL A 95 7.69 6.58 5.54
CA VAL A 95 8.66 7.54 5.01
C VAL A 95 9.80 7.70 6.02
N TYR A 96 11.03 7.40 5.61
CA TYR A 96 12.24 7.58 6.40
C TYR A 96 13.34 8.17 5.52
N ASN A 97 14.00 9.23 5.98
CA ASN A 97 15.03 9.97 5.24
C ASN A 97 14.61 10.33 3.80
N ASP A 98 13.40 10.88 3.64
CA ASP A 98 12.83 11.26 2.35
C ASP A 98 12.75 10.11 1.32
N GLN A 99 12.60 8.88 1.80
CA GLN A 99 12.40 7.68 0.98
C GLN A 99 11.22 6.88 1.54
N ILE A 100 10.52 6.14 0.68
CA ILE A 100 9.50 5.19 1.13
C ILE A 100 10.17 3.84 1.35
N TYR A 101 10.08 3.32 2.57
CA TYR A 101 10.45 1.96 2.90
C TYR A 101 9.17 1.13 2.95
N LEU A 102 9.08 0.12 2.11
CA LEU A 102 7.92 -0.76 2.02
C LEU A 102 8.31 -2.15 2.45
N LEU A 103 7.69 -2.62 3.53
CA LEU A 103 7.92 -3.92 4.15
C LEU A 103 6.77 -4.85 3.83
N HIS A 104 7.09 -6.11 3.59
CA HIS A 104 6.10 -7.11 3.18
C HIS A 104 6.58 -8.53 3.44
N GLN A 105 5.65 -9.48 3.46
CA GLN A 105 6.00 -10.90 3.38
C GLN A 105 6.43 -11.23 1.96
N GLY A 106 7.52 -11.99 1.81
CA GLY A 106 7.99 -12.42 0.51
C GLY A 106 7.05 -13.45 -0.10
N ARG A 107 7.01 -13.47 -1.44
CA ARG A 107 6.18 -14.35 -2.28
C ARG A 107 6.22 -15.84 -1.87
N GLU A 108 5.17 -16.57 -2.25
CA GLU A 108 5.04 -18.03 -2.00
C GLU A 108 5.05 -18.41 -0.52
N ASP A 109 4.50 -17.53 0.34
CA ASP A 109 4.45 -17.70 1.78
C ASP A 109 5.83 -18.03 2.36
N SER A 110 6.86 -17.31 1.88
CA SER A 110 8.26 -17.56 2.26
C SER A 110 8.50 -17.56 3.77
N GLY A 111 7.61 -16.91 4.53
CA GLY A 111 7.72 -16.73 5.98
C GLY A 111 8.75 -15.68 6.39
N TRP A 112 9.34 -14.97 5.42
CA TRP A 112 10.38 -13.98 5.65
C TRP A 112 9.90 -12.58 5.29
N MET A 113 10.39 -11.60 6.04
CA MET A 113 10.17 -10.19 5.78
C MET A 113 11.15 -9.69 4.72
N TRP A 114 10.63 -8.92 3.77
CA TRP A 114 11.37 -8.25 2.72
C TRP A 114 11.10 -6.75 2.78
N CYS A 115 12.04 -5.96 2.24
CA CYS A 115 11.92 -4.53 2.10
C CYS A 115 12.31 -4.09 0.69
N ASN A 116 11.49 -3.23 0.10
CA ASN A 116 11.88 -2.44 -1.07
C ASN A 116 11.82 -0.96 -0.74
N VAL A 117 12.73 -0.18 -1.32
CA VAL A 117 12.86 1.25 -1.05
C VAL A 117 12.60 2.05 -2.32
N PHE A 118 11.69 3.02 -2.26
CA PHE A 118 11.54 4.03 -3.29
C PHE A 118 12.42 5.24 -2.95
N ASN A 119 13.42 5.50 -3.80
CA ASN A 119 14.43 6.54 -3.55
C ASN A 119 14.01 7.96 -3.99
N GLY A 120 12.73 8.16 -4.31
CA GLY A 120 12.19 9.40 -4.90
C GLY A 120 12.14 9.39 -6.43
N SER A 121 12.77 8.41 -7.09
CA SER A 121 12.72 8.25 -8.54
C SER A 121 12.34 6.83 -8.98
N GLU A 122 12.88 5.81 -8.31
CA GLU A 122 12.65 4.41 -8.65
C GLU A 122 12.65 3.52 -7.40
N TRP A 123 12.10 2.32 -7.56
CA TRP A 123 12.22 1.23 -6.58
C TRP A 123 13.56 0.54 -6.75
N VAL A 124 14.37 0.52 -5.69
CA VAL A 124 15.75 0.05 -5.75
C VAL A 124 15.87 -1.48 -5.81
N GLY A 125 14.84 -2.20 -5.34
CA GLY A 125 14.75 -3.66 -5.35
C GLY A 125 14.47 -4.26 -3.97
N ASP A 126 13.96 -5.49 -3.98
CA ASP A 126 13.67 -6.27 -2.78
C ASP A 126 14.95 -6.79 -2.12
N GLU A 127 15.10 -6.50 -0.83
CA GLU A 127 16.11 -7.08 0.05
C GLU A 127 15.44 -7.79 1.24
N GLU A 128 15.90 -8.99 1.58
CA GLU A 128 15.42 -9.70 2.77
C GLU A 128 15.85 -8.95 4.04
N VAL A 129 14.92 -8.74 4.97
CA VAL A 129 15.23 -8.15 6.27
C VAL A 129 15.88 -9.24 7.13
N PRO A 130 17.16 -9.11 7.52
CA PRO A 130 17.91 -10.22 8.10
C PRO A 130 17.27 -10.78 9.37
N ASN A 131 17.19 -12.11 9.46
CA ASN A 131 16.70 -12.85 10.63
C ASN A 131 15.29 -12.44 11.08
N THR A 132 14.42 -12.02 10.15
CA THR A 132 13.09 -11.52 10.47
C THR A 132 12.01 -12.34 9.78
N GLY A 133 11.38 -13.25 10.54
CA GLY A 133 10.26 -14.06 10.06
C GLY A 133 8.90 -13.42 10.37
N ILE A 134 7.94 -13.56 9.46
CA ILE A 134 6.56 -13.07 9.59
C ILE A 134 5.56 -14.06 8.98
N SER A 135 4.33 -14.07 9.52
CA SER A 135 3.23 -14.91 9.04
C SER A 135 2.09 -14.12 8.40
N GLU A 136 2.06 -12.80 8.56
CA GLU A 136 1.00 -11.89 8.12
C GLU A 136 1.63 -10.55 7.70
N GLY A 137 0.81 -9.60 7.27
CA GLY A 137 1.23 -8.24 6.94
C GLY A 137 1.93 -7.52 8.12
N PRO A 138 3.07 -6.84 7.88
CA PRO A 138 3.76 -6.09 8.93
C PRO A 138 3.02 -4.80 9.32
N GLY A 139 3.46 -4.15 10.41
CA GLY A 139 3.03 -2.81 10.80
C GLY A 139 4.22 -1.95 11.16
N ALA A 140 4.66 -1.09 10.24
CA ALA A 140 5.84 -0.25 10.40
C ALA A 140 5.48 1.13 10.97
N VAL A 141 6.38 1.71 11.76
CA VAL A 141 6.23 3.06 12.32
C VAL A 141 7.60 3.73 12.44
N ILE A 142 7.62 5.05 12.25
CA ILE A 142 8.74 5.93 12.55
C ILE A 142 8.36 6.75 13.79
N TYR A 143 9.33 6.94 14.70
CA TYR A 143 9.13 7.57 16.00
C TYR A 143 10.20 8.61 16.32
#